data_AF-A0A4Y2AJQ3-F1
#
_entry.id   AF-A0A4Y2AJQ3-F1
#
_cell.length_a   1.000
_cell.length_b   1.000
_cell.length_c   1.000
_cell.angle_alpha   90.00
_cell.angle_beta   90.00
_cell.angle_gamma   90.00
#
_symmetry.space_group_name_H-M   'P 1'
#
loop_
_entity.id
_entity.type
_entity.pdbx_description
1 polymer ?
#
loop_
_entity_poly.entity_id
_entity_poly.type
_entity_poly.pdbx_seq_one_letter_code
_entity_poly.pdbx_strand_id
1 'polypeptide(L)'
;METLKKSADEFVDIFCRDLKVLLRHYFIAKQQSAFMANTMESLSESEVAVVCDFSENYSFVLLDETQSYHWNSSQATVHPFVVFFTAENTL
;
A
#
# COMPACT_ATOMS: atom_id res chain seq x y z
N MET A 1 13.89 -13.16 -5.79
CA MET A 1 13.65 -12.78 -7.20
C MET A 1 14.39 -13.78 -8.06
N GLU A 2 13.68 -14.61 -8.82
CA GLU A 2 14.30 -15.65 -9.64
C GLU A 2 14.45 -15.17 -11.09
N THR A 3 15.61 -15.43 -11.69
CA THR A 3 15.84 -15.10 -13.09
C THR A 3 15.19 -16.15 -13.99
N LEU A 4 14.16 -15.74 -14.75
CA LEU A 4 13.56 -16.56 -15.79
C LEU A 4 14.43 -16.56 -17.05
N LYS A 5 14.85 -17.75 -17.50
CA LYS A 5 15.54 -17.96 -18.78
C LYS A 5 14.55 -18.54 -19.80
N LYS A 6 14.40 -17.87 -20.94
CA LYS A 6 13.48 -18.23 -22.03
C LYS A 6 14.16 -18.06 -23.38
N SER A 7 13.57 -18.62 -24.45
CA SER A 7 14.03 -18.34 -25.81
C SER A 7 13.78 -16.88 -26.17
N ALA A 8 14.45 -16.38 -27.21
CA ALA A 8 14.26 -15.00 -27.66
C ALA A 8 12.81 -14.72 -28.08
N ASP A 9 12.18 -15.63 -28.80
CA ASP A 9 10.80 -15.48 -29.27
C ASP A 9 9.81 -15.43 -28.10
N GLU A 10 9.97 -16.34 -27.13
CA GLU A 10 9.11 -16.37 -25.94
C GLU A 10 9.31 -15.12 -25.06
N PHE A 11 10.52 -14.59 -25.00
CA PHE A 11 10.79 -13.33 -24.32
C PHE A 11 10.05 -12.15 -24.96
N VAL A 12 10.08 -12.05 -26.30
CA VAL A 12 9.41 -10.96 -27.03
C VAL A 12 7.90 -10.98 -26.76
N ASP A 13 7.28 -12.16 -26.78
CA ASP A 13 5.85 -12.30 -26.51
C ASP A 13 5.47 -11.88 -25.08
N ILE A 14 6.24 -12.35 -24.09
CA ILE A 14 6.04 -11.98 -22.68
C ILE A 14 6.24 -10.48 -22.48
N PHE A 15 7.30 -9.92 -23.04
CA PHE A 15 7.60 -8.51 -22.94
C PHE A 15 6.47 -7.65 -23.55
N CYS A 16 6.02 -7.98 -24.76
CA CYS A 16 4.93 -7.25 -25.42
C CYS A 16 3.61 -7.33 -24.64
N ARG A 17 3.30 -8.49 -24.04
CA ARG A 17 2.14 -8.67 -23.17
C ARG A 17 2.26 -7.80 -21.92
N ASP A 18 3.38 -7.90 -21.21
CA ASP A 18 3.59 -7.23 -19.92
C ASP A 18 3.72 -5.71 -20.09
N LEU A 19 4.28 -5.25 -21.21
CA LEU A 19 4.31 -3.84 -21.57
C LEU A 19 2.89 -3.26 -21.69
N LYS A 20 1.94 -3.97 -22.31
CA LYS A 20 0.54 -3.52 -22.39
C LYS A 20 -0.11 -3.41 -21.01
N VAL A 21 0.20 -4.35 -20.11
CA VAL A 21 -0.27 -4.31 -18.72
C VAL A 21 0.35 -3.12 -17.98
N LEU A 22 1.67 -2.92 -18.15
CA LEU A 22 2.41 -1.82 -17.54
C LEU A 22 1.89 -0.45 -17.96
N LEU A 23 1.59 -0.26 -19.25
CA LEU A 23 1.06 1.02 -19.74
C LEU A 23 -0.26 1.40 -19.06
N ARG A 24 -1.17 0.42 -18.91
CA ARG A 24 -2.43 0.63 -18.20
C ARG A 24 -2.19 0.93 -16.72
N HIS A 25 -1.35 0.13 -16.07
CA HIS A 25 -1.01 0.33 -14.67
C HIS A 25 -0.41 1.71 -14.42
N TYR A 26 0.54 2.12 -15.26
CA TYR A 26 1.18 3.43 -15.20
C TYR A 26 0.19 4.57 -15.35
N PHE A 27 -0.71 4.49 -16.33
CA PHE A 27 -1.75 5.49 -16.51
C PHE A 27 -2.64 5.61 -15.26
N ILE A 28 -3.13 4.49 -14.74
CA ILE A 28 -3.99 4.47 -13.54
C ILE A 28 -3.24 5.05 -12.34
N ALA A 29 -2.00 4.61 -12.08
CA ALA A 29 -1.20 5.10 -10.96
C ALA A 29 -0.97 6.61 -11.05
N LYS A 30 -0.70 7.13 -12.26
CA LYS A 30 -0.53 8.58 -12.48
C LYS A 30 -1.82 9.35 -12.20
N GLN A 31 -2.96 8.86 -12.66
CA GLN A 31 -4.26 9.51 -12.41
C GLN A 31 -4.65 9.47 -10.93
N GLN A 32 -4.41 8.35 -10.25
CA GLN A 32 -4.67 8.20 -8.82
C GLN A 32 -3.80 9.16 -8.00
N SER A 33 -2.50 9.26 -8.32
CA SER A 33 -1.59 10.19 -7.65
C SER A 33 -2.01 11.65 -7.85
N ALA A 34 -2.37 12.04 -9.07
CA ALA A 34 -2.85 13.39 -9.36
C ALA A 34 -4.16 13.72 -8.64
N PHE A 35 -5.12 12.78 -8.66
CA PHE A 35 -6.38 12.93 -7.95
C PHE A 35 -6.15 13.12 -6.45
N MET A 36 -5.29 12.28 -5.85
CA MET A 36 -4.97 12.34 -4.43
C MET A 36 -4.33 13.66 -4.03
N ALA A 37 -3.36 14.16 -4.80
CA ALA A 37 -2.74 15.46 -4.57
C ALA A 37 -3.79 16.59 -4.60
N ASN A 38 -4.64 16.61 -5.63
CA ASN A 38 -5.69 17.61 -5.75
C ASN A 38 -6.71 17.53 -4.60
N THR A 39 -7.10 16.32 -4.17
CA THR A 39 -8.01 16.14 -3.03
C THR A 39 -7.41 16.68 -1.74
N MET A 40 -6.14 16.39 -1.47
CA MET A 40 -5.46 16.90 -0.28
C MET A 40 -5.32 18.43 -0.31
N GLU A 41 -5.03 19.02 -1.48
CA GLU A 41 -4.95 20.48 -1.64
C GLU A 41 -6.31 21.17 -1.47
N SER A 42 -7.41 20.50 -1.82
CA SER A 42 -8.77 21.05 -1.73
C SER A 42 -9.48 20.79 -0.41
N LEU A 43 -8.81 20.19 0.59
CA LEU A 43 -9.42 19.89 1.90
C LEU A 43 -9.84 21.17 2.63
N SER A 44 -11.11 21.23 3.04
CA SER A 44 -11.55 22.27 3.99
C SER A 44 -11.08 21.96 5.41
N GLU A 45 -11.10 22.96 6.30
CA GLU A 45 -10.72 22.81 7.71
C GLU A 45 -11.63 21.86 8.50
N SER A 46 -12.85 21.64 8.01
CA SER A 46 -13.79 20.66 8.58
C SER A 46 -13.61 19.23 8.04
N GLU A 47 -12.67 19.02 7.13
CA GLU A 47 -12.45 17.75 6.46
C GLU A 47 -11.05 17.19 6.77
N VAL A 48 -10.96 15.86 6.73
CA VAL A 48 -9.70 15.13 6.82
C VAL A 48 -9.65 14.09 5.71
N ALA A 49 -8.48 13.91 5.11
CA ALA A 49 -8.23 12.78 4.21
C ALA A 49 -7.52 11.66 4.98
N VAL A 50 -8.09 10.47 4.96
CA VAL A 50 -7.50 9.27 5.56
C VAL A 50 -7.03 8.34 4.44
N VAL A 51 -5.73 8.06 4.41
CA VAL A 51 -5.10 7.15 3.47
C VAL A 51 -4.82 5.84 4.19
N CYS A 52 -5.46 4.78 3.73
CA CYS A 52 -5.24 3.43 4.22
C CYS A 52 -4.22 2.75 3.31
N ASP A 53 -3.19 2.15 3.87
CA ASP A 53 -2.28 1.26 3.12
C ASP A 53 -2.65 -0.21 3.41
N PHE A 54 -2.12 -1.15 2.63
CA PHE A 54 -2.45 -2.56 2.78
C PHE A 54 -2.16 -3.04 4.20
N SER A 55 -3.07 -3.87 4.74
CA SER A 55 -2.83 -4.53 6.00
C SER A 55 -1.86 -5.70 5.83
N GLU A 56 -0.92 -5.81 6.76
CA GLU A 56 0.06 -6.90 6.78
C GLU A 56 -0.12 -7.73 8.06
N ASN A 57 -0.11 -9.05 7.91
CA ASN A 57 -0.15 -9.96 9.05
C ASN A 57 1.25 -10.16 9.59
N TYR A 58 1.49 -9.66 10.81
CA TYR A 58 2.75 -9.81 11.51
C TYR A 58 2.67 -11.00 12.47
N SER A 59 3.57 -11.97 12.32
CA SER A 59 3.74 -13.06 13.28
C SER A 59 4.74 -12.65 14.36
N PHE A 60 4.44 -12.90 15.63
CA PHE A 60 5.30 -12.52 16.75
C PHE A 60 5.43 -13.65 17.78
N VAL A 61 6.54 -13.63 18.52
CA VAL A 61 6.81 -14.56 19.62
C VAL A 61 6.51 -13.85 20.94
N LEU A 62 5.60 -14.41 21.74
CA LEU A 62 5.28 -13.91 23.08
C LEU A 62 6.27 -14.51 24.08
N LEU A 63 6.82 -13.67 24.97
CA LEU A 63 7.90 -14.04 25.90
C LEU A 63 7.42 -14.42 27.32
N ASP A 64 6.13 -14.33 27.62
CA ASP A 64 5.56 -14.69 28.94
C ASP A 64 4.49 -15.78 28.78
N GLU A 65 4.81 -16.99 29.26
CA GLU A 65 3.97 -18.18 29.08
C GLU A 65 2.72 -18.21 29.98
N THR A 66 2.73 -17.50 31.11
CA THR A 66 1.71 -17.76 32.16
C THR A 66 0.36 -17.13 31.82
N GLN A 67 0.33 -15.95 31.20
CA GLN A 67 -0.90 -15.30 30.74
C GLN A 67 -1.23 -15.58 29.26
N SER A 68 -0.22 -15.89 28.43
CA SER A 68 -0.41 -16.12 26.99
C SER A 68 -1.05 -17.48 26.67
N TYR A 69 -1.00 -18.46 27.57
CA TYR A 69 -1.60 -19.78 27.33
C TYR A 69 -3.13 -19.74 27.13
N HIS A 70 -3.81 -18.74 27.72
CA HIS A 70 -5.27 -18.65 27.67
C HIS A 70 -5.80 -17.60 26.67
N TRP A 71 -4.98 -16.62 26.27
CA TRP A 71 -5.39 -15.53 25.35
C TRP A 71 -4.24 -15.12 24.40
N ASN A 72 -3.85 -16.00 23.48
CA ASN A 72 -2.79 -15.74 22.50
C ASN A 72 -3.34 -15.80 21.07
N SER A 73 -3.03 -14.75 20.30
CA SER A 73 -2.93 -14.83 18.86
C SER A 73 -1.45 -14.77 18.49
N SER A 74 -0.94 -15.75 17.74
CA SER A 74 0.45 -15.78 17.29
C SER A 74 0.75 -14.75 16.20
N GLN A 75 -0.29 -14.03 15.76
CA GLN A 75 -0.24 -13.05 14.70
C GLN A 75 -1.12 -11.84 15.03
N ALA A 76 -0.76 -10.68 14.50
CA ALA A 76 -1.58 -9.48 14.52
C ALA A 76 -1.60 -8.87 13.11
N THR A 77 -2.78 -8.47 12.67
CA THR A 77 -2.92 -7.68 11.46
C THR A 77 -2.62 -6.22 11.79
N VAL A 78 -1.55 -5.68 11.21
CA VAL A 78 -1.22 -4.26 11.30
C VAL A 78 -1.82 -3.58 10.08
N HIS A 79 -2.68 -2.59 10.31
CA HIS A 79 -3.28 -1.80 9.23
C HIS A 79 -2.90 -0.32 9.40
N PRO A 80 -1.89 0.16 8.67
CA PRO A 80 -1.41 1.52 8.79
C PRO A 80 -2.35 2.52 8.08
N PHE A 81 -2.50 3.69 8.69
CA PHE A 81 -3.26 4.82 8.16
C PHE A 81 -2.43 6.09 8.26
N VAL A 82 -2.55 6.97 7.26
CA VAL A 82 -2.02 8.34 7.28
C VAL A 82 -3.19 9.31 7.20
N VAL A 83 -3.23 10.30 8.10
CA VAL A 83 -4.29 11.30 8.13
C VAL A 83 -3.73 12.66 7.76
N PHE A 84 -4.31 13.29 6.74
CA PHE A 84 -4.03 14.65 6.31
C PHE A 84 -5.19 15.56 6.71
N PHE A 85 -4.86 16.71 7.27
CA PHE A 85 -5.82 17.75 7.68
C PHE A 85 -5.20 19.12 7.51
N THR A 86 -6.01 20.14 7.30
CA THR A 86 -5.59 21.53 7.31
C THR A 86 -5.73 22.08 8.73
N ALA A 87 -4.75 22.87 9.17
CA ALA A 87 -4.78 23.54 10.46
C ALA A 87 -4.38 24.99 10.27
N GLU A 88 -5.08 25.90 10.93
CA GLU A 88 -4.64 27.29 11.00
C GLU A 88 -3.26 27.34 11.66
N ASN A 89 -2.31 28.01 11.00
CA ASN A 89 -0.97 28.22 11.54
C ASN A 89 -1.03 29.34 12.59
N THR A 90 -1.61 29.03 13.76
CA THR A 90 -1.60 29.94 14.90
C THR A 90 -0.23 29.87 15.57
N LEU A 91 0.66 30.78 15.16
CA LEU A 91 1.90 31.10 15.88
C LEU A 91 1.63 32.03 17.06
#